data_AF-A0A0F9S0I6-F1
#
_entry.id   AF-A0A0F9S0I6-F1
#
_cell.length_a   1.000
_cell.length_b   1.000
_cell.length_c   1.000
_cell.angle_alpha   90.00
_cell.angle_beta   90.00
_cell.angle_gamma   90.00
#
_symmetry.space_group_name_H-M   'P 1'
#
loop_
_entity.id
_entity.type
_entity.pdbx_description
1 polymer ?
#
loop_
_entity_poly.entity_id
_entity_poly.type
_entity_poly.pdbx_seq_one_letter_code
_entity_poly.pdbx_strand_id
1 'polypeptide(L)'
;MSVNITLRYHENTLQLFYAAKNFQEGLTVTGYLIYSDLTKSDVQTFEELGDGIYSVFFPYTQKSNERIERYGLVVKENGATKLFEIVNLIT
;
A
#
# COMPACT_ATOMS: atom_id res chain seq x y z
N MET A 1 10.50 -1.03 16.42
CA MET A 1 9.27 -1.65 15.88
C MET A 1 9.19 -1.37 14.40
N SER A 2 9.07 -2.44 13.63
CA SER A 2 9.06 -2.48 12.16
C SER A 2 7.64 -2.23 11.64
N VAL A 3 7.51 -1.54 10.50
CA VAL A 3 6.21 -1.40 9.81
C VAL A 3 5.92 -2.76 9.16
N ASN A 4 4.77 -3.36 9.47
CA ASN A 4 4.35 -4.61 8.84
C ASN A 4 3.34 -4.29 7.74
N ILE A 5 3.73 -4.51 6.49
CA ILE A 5 2.82 -4.48 5.35
C ILE A 5 2.46 -5.91 5.01
N THR A 6 1.15 -6.18 4.90
CA THR A 6 0.67 -7.42 4.30
C THR A 6 -0.04 -7.08 2.99
N LEU A 7 0.42 -7.67 1.90
CA LEU A 7 -0.22 -7.60 0.59
C LEU A 7 -1.04 -8.88 0.40
N ARG A 8 -2.34 -8.76 0.14
CA ARG A 8 -3.19 -9.89 -0.24
C ARG A 8 -3.77 -9.67 -1.64
N TYR A 9 -3.63 -10.66 -2.50
CA TYR A 9 -4.26 -10.68 -3.80
C TYR A 9 -5.62 -11.38 -3.70
N HIS A 10 -6.67 -10.70 -4.16
CA HIS A 10 -8.02 -11.26 -4.25
C HIS A 10 -8.76 -10.59 -5.42
N GLU A 11 -9.32 -11.38 -6.34
CA GLU A 11 -10.21 -10.90 -7.41
C GLU A 11 -9.70 -9.66 -8.18
N ASN A 12 -8.44 -9.67 -8.65
CA ASN A 12 -7.80 -8.53 -9.32
C ASN A 12 -7.71 -7.25 -8.47
N THR A 13 -7.60 -7.40 -7.16
CA THR A 13 -7.28 -6.31 -6.25
C THR A 13 -6.14 -6.69 -5.33
N LEU A 14 -5.36 -5.68 -4.95
CA LEU A 14 -4.32 -5.76 -3.95
C LEU A 14 -4.81 -5.07 -2.68
N GLN A 15 -5.05 -5.83 -1.62
CA GLN A 15 -5.34 -5.28 -0.31
C GLN A 15 -4.03 -5.03 0.44
N LEU A 16 -3.84 -3.80 0.89
CA LEU A 16 -2.70 -3.38 1.68
C LEU A 16 -3.15 -3.02 3.09
N PHE A 17 -2.40 -3.54 4.08
CA PHE A 17 -2.55 -3.15 5.47
C PHE A 17 -1.35 -2.33 5.91
N TYR A 18 -1.61 -1.22 6.62
CA TYR A 18 -0.62 -0.34 7.21
C TYR A 18 -0.94 -0.13 8.69
N ALA A 19 0.03 -0.40 9.56
CA ALA A 19 -0.09 -0.11 11.00
C ALA A 19 0.71 1.15 11.33
N ALA A 20 0.02 2.19 11.80
CA ALA A 20 0.67 3.43 12.24
C ALA A 20 1.47 3.18 13.52
N LYS A 21 2.66 3.77 13.62
CA LYS A 21 3.60 3.50 14.72
C LYS A 21 3.13 4.05 16.08
N ASN A 22 2.17 4.97 16.07
CA ASN A 22 1.46 5.52 17.22
C ASN A 22 0.03 5.85 16.76
N PHE A 23 -0.98 5.19 17.32
CA PHE A 23 -2.37 5.51 17.00
C PHE A 23 -2.68 6.96 17.38
N GLN A 24 -3.21 7.72 16.43
CA GLN A 24 -3.76 9.04 16.65
C GLN A 24 -5.09 9.13 15.88
N GLU A 25 -6.12 9.61 16.56
CA GLU A 25 -7.40 9.90 15.91
C GLU A 25 -7.25 11.01 14.88
N GLY A 26 -8.02 10.92 13.78
CA GLY A 26 -8.03 11.94 12.74
C GLY A 26 -6.82 11.93 11.79
N LEU A 27 -5.96 10.92 11.83
CA LEU A 27 -4.91 10.74 10.82
C LEU A 27 -5.51 10.46 9.45
N THR A 28 -5.13 11.25 8.46
CA THR A 28 -5.39 10.93 7.05
C THR A 28 -4.24 10.10 6.50
N VAL A 29 -4.50 8.83 6.24
CA VAL A 29 -3.53 7.91 5.64
C VAL A 29 -3.84 7.75 4.15
N THR A 30 -2.85 8.00 3.30
CA THR A 30 -2.97 7.83 1.84
C THR A 30 -1.79 7.04 1.32
N GLY A 31 -1.92 6.46 0.13
CA GLY A 31 -0.80 5.80 -0.52
C GLY A 31 -1.01 5.59 -2.00
N TYR A 32 0.05 5.13 -2.66
CA TYR A 32 0.04 4.78 -4.07
C TYR A 32 1.13 3.76 -4.37
N LEU A 33 0.97 3.08 -5.50
CA LEU A 33 1.94 2.15 -6.05
C LEU A 33 2.75 2.82 -7.17
N ILE A 34 4.00 2.42 -7.29
CA ILE A 34 4.90 2.68 -8.41
C ILE A 34 5.14 1.33 -9.08
N TYR A 35 4.77 1.25 -10.35
CA TYR A 35 4.86 0.04 -11.16
C TYR A 35 6.27 -0.16 -11.72
N SER A 36 6.54 -1.34 -12.29
CA SER A 36 7.84 -1.67 -12.89
C SER A 36 8.22 -0.76 -14.07
N ASP A 37 7.23 -0.22 -14.78
CA ASP A 37 7.39 0.76 -15.85
C ASP A 37 7.58 2.21 -15.35
N LEU A 38 7.76 2.39 -14.04
CA LEU A 38 7.89 3.67 -13.33
C LEU A 38 6.65 4.56 -13.39
N THR A 39 5.52 4.05 -13.91
CA THR A 39 4.24 4.75 -13.79
C THR A 39 3.69 4.60 -12.37
N LYS A 40 2.83 5.54 -11.98
CA LYS A 40 2.25 5.61 -10.64
C LYS A 40 0.74 5.35 -10.71
N SER A 41 0.21 4.63 -9.73
CA SER A 41 -1.23 4.49 -9.52
C SER A 41 -1.88 5.78 -9.03
N ASP A 42 -3.22 5.83 -9.06
CA ASP A 42 -3.96 6.85 -8.33
C ASP A 42 -3.63 6.81 -6.83
N VAL A 43 -3.72 7.98 -6.20
CA VAL A 43 -3.58 8.11 -4.75
C VAL A 43 -4.88 7.62 -4.11
N GLN A 44 -4.77 6.64 -3.24
CA GLN A 44 -5.89 6.07 -2.51
C GLN A 44 -5.83 6.49 -1.05
N THR A 45 -7.00 6.74 -0.45
CA THR A 45 -7.14 6.97 0.98
C THR A 45 -7.37 5.63 1.66
N PHE A 46 -6.64 5.37 2.74
CA PHE A 46 -6.82 4.16 3.53
C PHE A 46 -7.97 4.36 4.52
N GLU A 47 -8.77 3.32 4.69
CA GLU A 47 -9.81 3.22 5.71
C GLU A 47 -9.20 2.75 7.03
N GLU A 48 -9.55 3.41 8.14
CA GLU A 48 -9.14 3.00 9.49
C GLU A 48 -10.04 1.85 9.97
N LEU A 49 -9.43 0.77 10.42
CA LEU A 49 -10.11 -0.47 10.84
C LEU A 49 -10.11 -0.67 12.37
N GLY A 50 -9.60 0.29 13.13
CA GLY A 50 -9.34 0.21 14.57
C GLY A 50 -7.85 0.10 14.92
N ASP A 51 -7.51 0.56 16.12
CA ASP A 51 -6.18 0.45 16.74
C ASP A 51 -5.01 0.98 15.88
N GLY A 52 -5.28 1.91 14.96
CA GLY A 52 -4.28 2.48 14.05
C GLY A 52 -3.87 1.55 12.92
N ILE A 53 -4.74 0.58 12.62
CA ILE A 53 -4.63 -0.28 11.44
C ILE A 53 -5.45 0.34 10.33
N TYR A 54 -4.80 0.54 9.19
CA TYR A 54 -5.39 1.14 8.01
C TYR A 54 -5.36 0.13 6.87
N SER A 55 -6.39 0.13 6.02
CA SER A 55 -6.43 -0.73 4.85
C SER A 55 -6.89 -0.01 3.59
N VAL A 56 -6.45 -0.51 2.44
CA VAL A 56 -6.88 0.01 1.14
C VAL A 56 -6.81 -1.07 0.08
N PHE A 57 -7.66 -0.94 -0.93
CA PHE A 57 -7.63 -1.80 -2.11
C PHE A 57 -7.09 -1.01 -3.30
N PHE A 58 -6.06 -1.55 -3.95
CA PHE A 58 -5.61 -1.07 -5.25
C PHE A 58 -6.14 -2.00 -6.34
N PRO A 59 -6.65 -1.45 -7.46
CA PRO A 59 -6.91 -2.27 -8.63
C PRO A 59 -5.58 -2.89 -9.09
N TYR A 60 -5.58 -4.21 -9.23
CA TYR A 60 -4.44 -4.93 -9.73
C TYR A 60 -4.44 -4.87 -11.26
N THR A 61 -3.35 -4.40 -11.84
CA THR A 61 -3.10 -4.52 -13.27
C THR A 61 -1.74 -5.16 -13.43
N GLN A 62 -1.72 -6.40 -13.92
CA GLN A 62 -0.48 -7.08 -14.25
C GLN A 62 0.27 -6.26 -15.31
N LYS A 63 1.53 -5.92 -15.02
CA LYS A 63 2.39 -5.12 -15.91
C LYS A 63 3.53 -5.94 -16.49
N SER A 64 3.79 -7.13 -15.95
CA SER A 64 4.85 -8.03 -16.34
C SER A 64 4.34 -9.47 -16.40
N ASN A 65 4.92 -10.26 -17.32
CA ASN A 65 4.68 -11.71 -17.38
C ASN A 65 5.59 -12.50 -16.41
N GLU A 66 6.31 -11.81 -15.54
CA GLU A 66 7.16 -12.43 -14.53
C GLU A 66 6.33 -13.04 -13.41
N ARG A 67 6.83 -14.15 -12.85
CA ARG A 67 6.24 -14.85 -11.69
C ARG A 67 6.26 -14.00 -10.41
N ILE A 68 7.14 -13.00 -10.35
CA ILE A 68 7.26 -12.10 -9.21
C ILE A 68 7.26 -10.67 -9.76
N GLU A 69 6.20 -9.93 -9.48
CA GLU A 69 6.13 -8.51 -9.81
C GLU A 69 6.57 -7.66 -8.62
N ARG A 70 7.28 -6.58 -8.90
CA ARG A 70 7.79 -5.66 -7.87
C ARG A 70 7.10 -4.32 -7.98
N TYR A 71 6.65 -3.79 -6.85
CA TYR A 71 5.97 -2.51 -6.75
C TYR A 71 6.66 -1.64 -5.71
N GLY A 72 6.87 -0.37 -6.01
CA GLY A 72 7.18 0.62 -4.98
C GLY A 72 5.89 1.02 -4.27
N LEU A 73 5.79 0.80 -2.97
CA LEU A 73 4.68 1.25 -2.14
C LEU A 73 5.08 2.52 -1.40
N VAL A 74 4.27 3.57 -1.53
CA VAL A 74 4.42 4.81 -0.78
C VAL A 74 3.21 5.01 0.12
N VAL A 75 3.45 5.23 1.41
CA VAL A 75 2.41 5.61 2.38
C VAL A 75 2.72 6.98 2.95
N LYS A 76 1.67 7.81 3.04
CA LYS A 76 1.71 9.15 3.59
C LYS A 76 0.71 9.30 4.72
N GLU A 77 1.14 9.93 5.81
CA GLU A 77 0.27 10.40 6.89
C GLU A 77 0.19 11.93 6.80
N ASN A 78 -1.02 12.48 6.72
CA ASN A 78 -1.28 13.93 6.62
C ASN A 78 -0.42 14.61 5.53
N GLY A 79 -0.24 13.93 4.40
CA GLY A 79 0.51 14.42 3.23
C GLY A 79 2.02 14.20 3.27
N ALA A 80 2.60 13.85 4.43
CA ALA A 80 4.04 13.57 4.58
C ALA A 80 4.35 12.09 4.34
N THR A 81 5.38 11.78 3.55
CA THR A 81 5.83 10.39 3.34
C THR A 81 6.32 9.77 4.63
N LYS A 82 5.74 8.63 4.98
CA LYS A 82 6.10 7.84 6.17
C LYS A 82 6.77 6.53 5.83
N LEU A 83 6.40 5.97 4.68
CA LEU A 83 6.92 4.69 4.23
C LEU A 83 7.18 4.74 2.73
N PHE A 84 8.32 4.17 2.37
CA PHE A 84 8.67 3.81 1.00
C PHE A 84 9.29 2.42 1.04
N GLU A 85 8.66 1.44 0.41
CA GLU A 85 9.13 0.06 0.42
C GLU A 85 8.90 -0.61 -0.94
N ILE A 86 9.75 -1.58 -1.30
CA ILE A 86 9.52 -2.42 -2.47
C ILE A 86 8.78 -3.67 -2.01
N VAL A 87 7.54 -3.83 -2.46
CA VAL A 87 6.74 -5.02 -2.19
C VAL A 87 6.81 -5.97 -3.39
N ASN A 88 6.95 -7.26 -3.10
CA ASN A 88 6.94 -8.31 -4.11
C ASN A 88 5.56 -8.98 -4.10
N LEU A 89 4.93 -9.07 -5.27
CA LEU A 89 3.73 -9.85 -5.48
C LEU A 89 4.11 -11.13 -6.22
N ILE A 90 3.73 -12.28 -5.66
CA ILE A 90 3.84 -13.56 -6.35
C ILE A 90 2.51 -13.77 -7.09
N THR A 91 2.58 -13.84 -8.41
CA THR A 91 1.44 -14.05 -9.32
C THR A 91 1.27 -15.52 -9.69
#